data_AF-A0A6N9TAK5-F1
#
_entry.id   AF-A0A6N9TAK5-F1
#
_cell.length_a   1.000
_cell.length_b   1.000
_cell.length_c   1.000
_cell.angle_alpha   90.00
_cell.angle_beta   90.00
_cell.angle_gamma   90.00
#
_symmetry.space_group_name_H-M   'P 1'
#
loop_
_entity.id
_entity.type
_entity.pdbx_description
1 polymer ?
#
loop_
_entity_poly.entity_id
_entity_poly.type
_entity_poly.pdbx_seq_one_letter_code
_entity_poly.pdbx_strand_id
1 'polypeptide(L)'
;MFKKLTLAALLTTTAFAGNVAADDHINAWKHCGIGAMIFDDNGTAAAISNIIWDLGTTAVSSKISSVDSCEGKMATAAIFIQNNFNNVIEETSQGSGAHLTAMLDILEVNEADRSEVVTAVRAEMAVSVATNEAANPEAFYNAVVANI
;
A
#
# COMPACT_ATOMS: atom_id res chain seq x y z
N MET A 1 11.63 -33.22 -57.50
CA MET A 1 11.90 -31.78 -57.27
C MET A 1 11.00 -31.33 -56.12
N PHE A 2 11.42 -31.54 -54.87
CA PHE A 2 10.60 -31.27 -53.69
C PHE A 2 10.91 -29.86 -53.16
N LYS A 3 9.95 -28.95 -53.26
CA LYS A 3 10.07 -27.59 -52.76
C LYS A 3 8.72 -27.10 -52.27
N LYS A 4 8.46 -27.20 -50.97
CA LYS A 4 7.67 -26.25 -50.16
C LYS A 4 8.16 -26.35 -48.71
N LEU A 5 9.05 -25.44 -48.32
CA LEU A 5 9.34 -25.14 -46.92
C LEU A 5 8.14 -24.39 -46.35
N THR A 6 7.42 -24.99 -45.41
CA THR A 6 6.41 -24.31 -44.60
C THR A 6 7.12 -23.70 -43.39
N LEU A 7 7.24 -22.38 -43.40
CA LEU A 7 7.86 -21.57 -42.36
C LEU A 7 6.88 -21.47 -41.18
N ALA A 8 7.13 -22.20 -40.10
CA ALA A 8 6.41 -22.02 -38.84
C ALA A 8 7.02 -20.81 -38.11
N ALA A 9 6.33 -19.68 -38.12
CA ALA A 9 6.69 -18.52 -37.33
C ALA A 9 6.39 -18.82 -35.86
N LEU A 10 7.41 -19.17 -35.08
CA LEU A 10 7.36 -19.15 -33.62
C LEU A 10 7.19 -17.69 -33.18
N LEU A 11 5.99 -17.34 -32.71
CA LEU A 11 5.77 -16.16 -31.88
C LEU A 11 6.40 -16.44 -30.51
N THR A 12 7.67 -16.08 -30.34
CA THR A 12 8.29 -15.97 -29.01
C THR A 12 7.69 -14.76 -28.31
N THR A 13 6.66 -14.98 -27.52
CA THR A 13 6.21 -14.05 -26.49
C THR A 13 7.29 -14.00 -25.42
N THR A 14 8.24 -13.07 -25.56
CA THR A 14 9.13 -12.69 -24.46
C THR A 14 8.27 -12.02 -23.39
N ALA A 15 7.79 -12.82 -22.43
CA ALA A 15 7.31 -12.29 -21.17
C ALA A 15 8.51 -11.66 -20.46
N PHE A 16 8.65 -10.34 -20.58
CA PHE A 16 9.47 -9.57 -19.66
C PHE A 16 8.75 -9.60 -18.30
N ALA A 17 8.96 -10.67 -17.53
CA ALA A 17 8.82 -10.61 -16.09
C ALA A 17 9.99 -9.75 -15.60
N GLY A 18 9.81 -8.42 -15.70
CA GLY A 18 10.66 -7.49 -14.98
C GLY A 18 10.49 -7.81 -13.51
N ASN A 19 11.52 -8.36 -12.88
CA ASN A 19 11.64 -8.36 -11.44
C ASN A 19 11.81 -6.89 -11.04
N VAL A 20 10.70 -6.17 -10.92
CA VAL A 20 10.67 -4.89 -10.23
C VAL A 20 10.87 -5.29 -8.78
N ALA A 21 12.09 -5.06 -8.27
CA ALA A 21 12.36 -5.20 -6.84
C ALA A 21 11.23 -4.48 -6.10
N ALA A 22 10.64 -5.14 -5.10
CA ALA A 22 9.64 -4.53 -4.24
C ALA A 22 10.24 -3.24 -3.70
N ASP A 23 9.75 -2.11 -4.21
CA ASP A 23 10.12 -0.80 -3.71
C ASP A 23 9.42 -0.65 -2.37
N ASP A 24 10.19 -0.46 -1.29
CA ASP A 24 9.65 -0.28 0.06
C ASP A 24 8.82 1.01 0.18
N HIS A 25 8.80 1.87 -0.86
CA HIS A 25 8.07 3.13 -0.92
C HIS A 25 6.69 3.03 -1.63
N ILE A 26 6.07 1.85 -1.62
CA ILE A 26 4.78 1.64 -2.29
C ILE A 26 3.64 2.04 -1.36
N ASN A 27 2.93 3.11 -1.71
CA ASN A 27 1.67 3.52 -1.09
C ASN A 27 0.49 2.88 -1.85
N ALA A 28 -0.33 2.08 -1.17
CA ALA A 28 -1.41 1.33 -1.80
C ALA A 28 -2.49 2.23 -2.46
N TRP A 29 -2.75 3.42 -1.92
CA TRP A 29 -3.72 4.35 -2.49
C TRP A 29 -3.20 5.02 -3.77
N LYS A 30 -1.88 5.22 -3.90
CA LYS A 30 -1.29 5.90 -5.06
C LYS A 30 -0.83 4.94 -6.15
N HIS A 31 -0.36 3.75 -5.77
CA HIS A 31 0.38 2.86 -6.66
C HIS A 31 -0.33 1.53 -6.92
N CYS A 32 -1.40 1.20 -6.18
CA CYS A 32 -2.19 0.00 -6.42
C CYS A 32 -3.59 0.37 -6.92
N GLY A 33 -4.24 -0.55 -7.63
CA GLY A 33 -5.65 -0.43 -7.99
C GLY A 33 -5.97 0.20 -9.33
N ILE A 34 -7.28 0.29 -9.61
CA ILE A 34 -7.81 0.85 -10.86
C ILE A 34 -7.42 2.33 -11.00
N GLY A 35 -7.34 3.08 -9.89
CA GLY A 35 -6.88 4.46 -9.90
C GLY A 35 -5.46 4.60 -10.45
N ALA A 36 -4.54 3.72 -10.04
CA ALA A 36 -3.17 3.72 -10.54
C ALA A 36 -3.08 3.23 -12.01
N MET A 37 -4.03 2.43 -12.49
CA MET A 37 -4.11 2.03 -13.90
C MET A 37 -4.65 3.14 -14.81
N ILE A 38 -5.56 3.97 -14.31
CA ILE A 38 -6.19 5.06 -15.08
C ILE A 38 -5.36 6.35 -14.99
N PHE A 39 -4.71 6.57 -13.86
CA PHE A 39 -3.91 7.77 -13.55
C PHE A 39 -2.46 7.38 -13.23
N ASP A 40 -1.83 6.64 -14.13
CA ASP A 40 -0.45 6.13 -14.01
C ASP A 40 0.59 7.25 -13.78
N ASP A 41 0.43 8.40 -14.43
CA ASP A 41 1.32 9.56 -14.27
C ASP A 41 0.86 10.56 -13.18
N ASN A 42 -0.20 10.26 -12.42
CA ASN A 42 -0.77 11.19 -11.44
C ASN A 42 -1.26 10.48 -10.17
N GLY A 43 -0.33 10.25 -9.23
CA GLY A 43 -0.60 9.57 -7.96
C GLY A 43 -1.68 10.23 -7.09
N THR A 44 -1.89 11.55 -7.19
CA THR A 44 -2.99 12.23 -6.47
C THR A 44 -4.35 11.88 -7.08
N ALA A 45 -4.46 11.88 -8.41
CA ALA A 45 -5.69 11.45 -9.08
C ALA A 45 -5.94 9.95 -8.88
N ALA A 46 -4.88 9.13 -8.85
CA ALA A 46 -4.97 7.72 -8.50
C ALA A 46 -5.53 7.51 -7.09
N ALA A 47 -4.99 8.21 -6.08
CA ALA A 47 -5.47 8.15 -4.70
C ALA A 47 -6.93 8.56 -4.57
N ILE A 48 -7.32 9.72 -5.14
CA ILE A 48 -8.71 10.19 -5.13
C ILE A 48 -9.62 9.16 -5.81
N SER A 49 -9.22 8.62 -6.97
CA SER A 49 -10.02 7.62 -7.68
C SER A 49 -10.17 6.33 -6.89
N ASN A 50 -9.10 5.86 -6.24
CA ASN A 50 -9.11 4.66 -5.40
C ASN A 50 -9.99 4.84 -4.17
N ILE A 51 -10.02 6.04 -3.57
CA ILE A 51 -10.92 6.38 -2.48
C ILE A 51 -12.38 6.42 -2.95
N ILE A 52 -12.67 7.02 -4.12
CA ILE A 52 -14.04 7.15 -4.65
C ILE A 52 -14.63 5.80 -5.03
N TRP A 53 -13.86 4.92 -5.68
CA TRP A 53 -14.40 3.70 -6.26
C TRP A 53 -14.59 2.59 -5.25
N ASP A 54 -13.95 2.65 -4.07
CA ASP A 54 -14.17 1.64 -3.02
C ASP A 54 -13.50 1.92 -1.66
N LEU A 55 -13.32 3.17 -1.20
CA LEU A 55 -12.50 3.46 0.00
C LEU A 55 -11.09 2.80 -0.04
N GLY A 56 -10.59 2.47 -1.24
CA GLY A 56 -9.38 1.69 -1.42
C GLY A 56 -9.53 0.16 -1.45
N THR A 57 -10.64 -0.50 -1.08
CA THR A 57 -10.70 -1.98 -1.03
C THR A 57 -10.55 -2.65 -2.40
N THR A 58 -11.12 -2.07 -3.46
CA THR A 58 -10.92 -2.49 -4.85
C THR A 58 -9.52 -2.12 -5.36
N ALA A 59 -8.87 -1.12 -4.77
CA ALA A 59 -7.50 -0.75 -5.12
C ALA A 59 -6.49 -1.84 -4.75
N VAL A 60 -6.81 -2.61 -3.71
CA VAL A 60 -5.96 -3.68 -3.18
C VAL A 60 -6.51 -5.09 -3.44
N SER A 61 -7.79 -5.23 -3.81
CA SER A 61 -8.40 -6.53 -4.14
C SER A 61 -8.50 -6.82 -5.64
N SER A 62 -8.27 -5.84 -6.52
CA SER A 62 -8.29 -6.07 -7.97
C SER A 62 -7.06 -6.89 -8.35
N LYS A 63 -7.31 -8.14 -8.75
CA LYS A 63 -6.37 -9.20 -9.17
C LYS A 63 -5.52 -8.87 -10.42
N ILE A 64 -5.28 -7.60 -10.71
CA ILE A 64 -4.42 -7.07 -11.77
C ILE A 64 -3.78 -5.77 -11.23
N SER A 65 -2.92 -5.87 -10.22
CA SER A 65 -1.85 -4.89 -10.04
C SER A 65 -0.55 -5.67 -10.07
N SER A 66 0.02 -5.74 -11.27
CA SER A 66 1.23 -6.50 -11.56
C SER A 66 2.43 -5.81 -10.93
N VAL A 67 2.73 -6.14 -9.68
CA VAL A 67 4.05 -5.99 -9.06
C VAL A 67 3.97 -6.68 -7.69
N ASP A 68 5.00 -7.47 -7.35
CA ASP A 68 5.16 -8.07 -6.01
C ASP A 68 5.00 -7.04 -4.87
N SER A 69 5.10 -5.74 -5.17
CA SER A 69 4.92 -4.65 -4.22
C SER A 69 3.46 -4.38 -3.78
N CYS A 70 2.45 -4.66 -4.59
CA CYS A 70 1.04 -4.49 -4.19
C CYS A 70 0.47 -5.70 -3.42
N GLU A 71 1.27 -6.77 -3.28
CA GLU A 71 1.01 -7.91 -2.40
C GLU A 71 1.94 -7.92 -1.16
N GLY A 72 2.85 -6.93 -1.05
CA GLY A 72 3.84 -6.83 0.01
C GLY A 72 3.29 -6.35 1.36
N LYS A 73 4.16 -6.32 2.38
CA LYS A 73 3.81 -5.89 3.74
C LYS A 73 3.22 -4.47 3.81
N MET A 74 3.71 -3.56 2.97
CA MET A 74 3.21 -2.19 2.88
C MET A 74 1.76 -2.13 2.40
N ALA A 75 1.43 -2.85 1.33
CA ALA A 75 0.05 -2.97 0.84
C ALA A 75 -0.86 -3.70 1.85
N THR A 76 -0.33 -4.73 2.52
CA THR A 76 -1.06 -5.46 3.56
C THR A 76 -1.36 -4.56 4.77
N ALA A 77 -0.39 -3.75 5.20
CA ALA A 77 -0.58 -2.77 6.29
C ALA A 77 -1.58 -1.68 5.89
N ALA A 78 -1.52 -1.18 4.66
CA ALA A 78 -2.50 -0.24 4.14
C ALA A 78 -3.93 -0.78 4.18
N ILE A 79 -4.16 -2.01 3.71
CA ILE A 79 -5.47 -2.70 3.80
C ILE A 79 -5.90 -2.86 5.26
N PHE A 80 -4.98 -3.30 6.11
CA PHE A 80 -5.26 -3.54 7.51
C PHE A 80 -5.70 -2.26 8.23
N ILE A 81 -4.97 -1.15 8.02
CA ILE A 81 -5.28 0.17 8.57
C ILE A 81 -6.62 0.66 8.02
N GLN A 82 -6.87 0.53 6.71
CA GLN A 82 -8.15 0.94 6.12
C GLN A 82 -9.34 0.22 6.79
N ASN A 83 -9.23 -1.08 7.00
CA ASN A 83 -10.31 -1.90 7.56
C ASN A 83 -10.47 -1.75 9.07
N ASN A 84 -9.40 -1.42 9.79
CA ASN A 84 -9.37 -1.37 11.26
C ASN A 84 -9.07 0.03 11.80
N PHE A 85 -9.24 1.08 10.98
CA PHE A 85 -8.74 2.43 11.25
C PHE A 85 -9.12 2.94 12.64
N ASN A 86 -10.40 2.81 13.01
CA ASN A 86 -10.90 3.26 14.30
C ASN A 86 -10.22 2.56 15.48
N ASN A 87 -9.99 1.25 15.39
CA ASN A 87 -9.32 0.50 16.45
C ASN A 87 -7.83 0.87 16.51
N VAL A 88 -7.16 0.95 15.35
CA VAL A 88 -5.73 1.24 15.28
C VAL A 88 -5.42 2.64 15.79
N ILE A 89 -6.21 3.66 15.41
CA ILE A 89 -5.98 5.03 15.86
C ILE A 89 -6.27 5.21 17.36
N GLU A 90 -7.29 4.52 17.88
CA GLU A 90 -7.59 4.49 19.31
C GLU A 90 -6.47 3.82 20.11
N GLU A 91 -6.06 2.62 19.71
CA GLU A 91 -4.98 1.87 20.37
C GLU A 91 -3.63 2.58 20.25
N THR A 92 -3.37 3.28 19.14
CA THR A 92 -2.21 4.18 18.99
C THR A 92 -2.25 5.30 20.02
N SER A 93 -3.42 5.88 20.28
CA SER A 93 -3.59 6.91 21.31
C SER A 93 -3.40 6.36 22.73
N GLN A 94 -3.73 5.10 22.95
CA GLN A 94 -3.47 4.38 24.20
C GLN A 94 -2.00 3.96 24.33
N GLY A 95 -1.29 3.83 23.21
CA GLY A 95 0.10 3.37 23.13
C GLY A 95 0.26 1.84 23.09
N SER A 96 -0.84 1.09 23.10
CA SER A 96 -0.84 -0.37 23.05
C SER A 96 -2.22 -0.89 22.63
N GLY A 97 -2.27 -2.06 22.01
CA GLY A 97 -3.52 -2.73 21.64
C GLY A 97 -3.32 -3.82 20.60
N ALA A 98 -4.32 -4.68 20.41
CA ALA A 98 -4.19 -5.86 19.56
C ALA A 98 -4.07 -5.52 18.07
N HIS A 99 -4.82 -4.52 17.59
CA HIS A 99 -4.77 -4.07 16.20
C HIS A 99 -3.50 -3.27 15.93
N LEU A 100 -3.05 -2.45 16.87
CA LEU A 100 -1.78 -1.75 16.79
C LEU A 100 -0.61 -2.73 16.73
N THR A 101 -0.58 -3.74 17.61
CA THR A 101 0.44 -4.78 17.58
C THR A 101 0.40 -5.56 16.27
N ALA A 102 -0.78 -5.98 15.81
CA ALA A 102 -0.94 -6.68 14.54
C ALA A 102 -0.46 -5.84 13.34
N MET A 103 -0.73 -4.53 13.33
CA MET A 103 -0.22 -3.62 12.30
C MET A 103 1.31 -3.55 12.30
N LEU A 104 1.93 -3.41 13.48
CA LEU A 104 3.39 -3.37 13.62
C LEU A 104 4.03 -4.72 13.27
N ASP A 105 3.34 -5.84 13.54
CA ASP A 105 3.75 -7.18 13.12
C ASP A 105 3.70 -7.32 11.59
N ILE A 106 2.63 -6.86 10.94
CA ILE A 106 2.50 -6.86 9.47
C ILE A 106 3.63 -6.05 8.84
N LEU A 107 3.97 -4.90 9.42
CA LEU A 107 5.07 -4.05 8.95
C LEU A 107 6.47 -4.58 9.33
N GLU A 108 6.52 -5.67 10.10
CA GLU A 108 7.75 -6.29 10.58
C GLU A 108 8.62 -5.33 11.41
N VAL A 109 8.00 -4.42 12.17
CA VAL A 109 8.73 -3.51 13.07
C VAL A 109 9.31 -4.31 14.23
N ASN A 110 10.64 -4.20 14.42
CA ASN A 110 11.33 -4.88 15.51
C ASN A 110 10.75 -4.45 16.86
N GLU A 111 10.61 -5.40 17.78
CA GLU A 111 10.02 -5.14 19.10
C GLU A 111 10.73 -4.02 19.87
N ALA A 112 12.05 -3.90 19.72
CA ALA A 112 12.85 -2.84 20.33
C ALA A 112 12.49 -1.42 19.84
N ASP A 113 12.07 -1.30 18.57
CA ASP A 113 11.82 -0.02 17.91
C ASP A 113 10.35 0.43 18.05
N ARG A 114 9.43 -0.51 18.36
CA ARG A 114 7.97 -0.25 18.42
C ARG A 114 7.59 0.90 19.34
N SER A 115 8.22 1.03 20.50
CA SER A 115 7.90 2.10 21.44
C SER A 115 8.27 3.48 20.89
N GLU A 116 9.37 3.57 20.13
CA GLU A 116 9.82 4.80 19.49
C GLU A 116 8.89 5.16 18.33
N VAL A 117 8.61 4.18 17.45
CA VAL A 117 7.68 4.31 16.31
C VAL A 117 6.31 4.82 16.78
N VAL A 118 5.70 4.17 17.78
CA VAL A 118 4.38 4.57 18.30
C VAL A 118 4.41 5.99 18.88
N THR A 119 5.51 6.37 19.55
CA THR A 119 5.65 7.72 20.10
C THR A 119 5.72 8.77 18.99
N ALA A 120 6.49 8.50 17.94
CA ALA A 120 6.64 9.41 16.80
C ALA A 120 5.33 9.55 16.01
N VAL A 121 4.66 8.44 15.71
CA VAL A 121 3.34 8.44 15.05
C VAL A 121 2.31 9.22 15.85
N ARG A 122 2.27 9.06 17.18
CA ARG A 122 1.38 9.85 18.04
C ARG A 122 1.67 11.35 17.97
N ALA A 123 2.94 11.73 17.90
CA ALA A 123 3.34 13.13 17.78
C ALA A 123 2.86 13.73 16.45
N GLU A 124 3.01 13.01 15.34
CA GLU A 124 2.50 13.46 14.03
C GLU A 124 0.98 13.53 13.99
N MET A 125 0.27 12.53 14.51
CA MET A 125 -1.19 12.55 14.56
C MET A 125 -1.72 13.68 15.45
N ALA A 126 -1.01 14.04 16.52
CA ALA A 126 -1.35 15.20 17.34
C ALA A 126 -1.25 16.52 16.57
N VAL A 127 -0.30 16.62 15.62
CA VAL A 127 -0.19 17.79 14.72
C VAL A 127 -1.41 17.86 13.79
N SER A 128 -1.84 16.75 13.18
CA SER A 128 -3.04 16.71 12.33
C SER A 128 -4.31 17.15 13.08
N VAL A 129 -4.44 16.77 14.35
CA VAL A 129 -5.55 17.25 15.20
C VAL A 129 -5.44 18.76 15.45
N ALA A 130 -4.24 19.26 15.74
CA ALA A 130 -4.02 20.69 16.00
C ALA A 130 -4.29 21.57 14.77
N THR A 131 -4.13 21.04 13.56
CA THR A 131 -4.40 21.74 12.29
C THR A 131 -5.84 21.57 11.80
N ASN A 132 -6.70 20.86 12.53
CA ASN A 132 -8.05 20.44 12.12
C ASN A 132 -8.06 19.64 10.80
N GLU A 133 -6.99 18.90 10.52
CA GLU A 133 -6.97 17.96 9.41
C GLU A 133 -7.74 16.69 9.79
N ALA A 134 -8.56 16.21 8.85
CA ALA A 134 -9.31 14.98 9.06
C ALA A 134 -8.35 13.79 9.14
N ALA A 135 -8.28 13.15 10.31
CA ALA A 135 -7.59 11.87 10.46
C ALA A 135 -8.27 10.84 9.55
N ASN A 136 -7.50 10.35 8.56
CA ASN A 136 -7.94 9.35 7.62
C ASN A 136 -6.90 8.22 7.51
N PRO A 137 -7.29 7.04 7.00
CA PRO A 137 -6.40 5.88 6.93
C PRO A 137 -5.10 6.13 6.17
N GLU A 138 -5.15 6.87 5.05
CA GLU A 138 -3.96 7.17 4.25
C GLU A 138 -2.99 8.08 5.01
N ALA A 139 -3.48 9.13 5.65
CA ALA A 139 -2.66 10.04 6.45
C ALA A 139 -1.98 9.31 7.61
N PHE A 140 -2.73 8.45 8.31
CA PHE A 140 -2.17 7.63 9.39
C PHE A 140 -1.15 6.62 8.87
N TYR A 141 -1.42 5.93 7.76
CA TYR A 141 -0.45 5.04 7.12
C TYR A 141 0.85 5.77 6.76
N ASN A 142 0.74 6.97 6.17
CA ASN A 142 1.92 7.76 5.81
C ASN A 142 2.73 8.15 7.06
N ALA A 143 2.07 8.50 8.17
CA ALA A 143 2.75 8.77 9.44
C ALA A 143 3.48 7.53 9.99
N VAL A 144 2.87 6.35 9.91
CA VAL A 144 3.51 5.10 10.33
C VAL A 144 4.74 4.79 9.47
N VAL A 145 4.60 4.83 8.14
CA VAL A 145 5.68 4.50 7.21
C VAL A 145 6.84 5.49 7.29
N ALA A 146 6.57 6.75 7.60
CA ALA A 146 7.63 7.76 7.77
C ALA A 146 8.51 7.53 9.02
N ASN A 147 8.06 6.70 9.97
CA ASN A 147 8.69 6.51 11.27
C ASN A 147 9.25 5.10 11.50
N ILE A 148 9.25 4.23 10.49
CA ILE A 148 9.80 2.86 10.54
C ILE A 148 11.07 2.69 9.71
#